data_AF-A0AAD6XDV8-F1
#
_entry.id   AF-A0AAD6XDV8-F1
#
_cell.length_a   1.000
_cell.length_b   1.000
_cell.length_c   1.000
_cell.angle_alpha   90.00
_cell.angle_beta   90.00
_cell.angle_gamma   90.00
#
_symmetry.space_group_name_H-M   'P 1'
#
loop_
_entity.id
_entity.type
_entity.pdbx_description
1 polymer ?
#
loop_
_entity_poly.entity_id
_entity_poly.type
_entity_poly.pdbx_seq_one_letter_code
_entity_poly.pdbx_strand_id
1 'polypeptide(L)'
;QPHARHTEPKKRAPLGPEQRKVRKEARQDKQERIDAAVNKWFSDTMALAQKLAEEFDMKPKYFHDLFFQGGARMVIHQSTVNPYNAFKSEKAAECRENGEAKDAPQLHIDYHEEYAHMTDEEKDELVKRWVQNRNSNVVLRRDTPRAKIQDVSNIIRNMKVLMCGLATCVGVEGFFCVVRNSADFHISPQWFFTSRELEQYMPIATRKKWVTAEVGAKVEAFAVAGCDV
;
A
#
# COMPACT_ATOMS: atom_id res chain seq x y z
N GLN A 1 -39.95 3.22 33.82
CA GLN A 1 -39.16 1.98 33.66
C GLN A 1 -37.76 2.24 34.22
N PRO A 2 -37.20 1.39 35.10
CA PRO A 2 -35.85 1.61 35.61
C PRO A 2 -34.81 1.09 34.61
N HIS A 3 -33.78 1.91 34.35
CA HIS A 3 -32.65 1.56 33.49
C HIS A 3 -31.76 0.49 34.14
N ALA A 4 -31.41 -0.54 33.37
CA ALA A 4 -30.47 -1.57 33.78
C ALA A 4 -29.08 -0.97 34.02
N ARG A 5 -28.53 -1.16 35.23
CA ARG A 5 -27.16 -0.77 35.57
C ARG A 5 -26.17 -1.61 34.75
N HIS A 6 -25.18 -0.95 34.15
CA HIS A 6 -24.00 -1.61 33.62
C HIS A 6 -23.37 -2.48 34.71
N THR A 7 -23.28 -3.79 34.46
CA THR A 7 -22.51 -4.71 35.30
C THR A 7 -21.04 -4.43 35.08
N GLU A 8 -20.34 -3.99 36.13
CA GLU A 8 -18.88 -3.91 36.09
C GLU A 8 -18.29 -5.30 35.77
N PRO A 9 -17.29 -5.39 34.88
CA PRO A 9 -16.67 -6.66 34.56
C PRO A 9 -16.00 -7.23 35.82
N LYS A 10 -16.50 -8.38 36.30
CA LYS A 10 -15.89 -9.12 37.43
C LYS A 10 -14.40 -9.33 37.15
N LYS A 11 -13.54 -8.74 38.00
CA LYS A 11 -12.08 -8.98 37.99
C LYS A 11 -11.83 -10.49 38.14
N ARG A 12 -11.23 -11.10 37.13
CA ARG A 12 -10.89 -12.54 37.13
C ARG A 12 -9.87 -12.81 38.23
N ALA A 13 -10.06 -13.90 38.97
CA ALA A 13 -9.13 -14.31 40.03
C ALA A 13 -7.70 -14.47 39.47
N PRO A 14 -6.66 -14.06 40.21
CA PRO A 14 -5.28 -14.21 39.76
C PRO A 14 -4.96 -15.69 39.51
N LEU A 15 -4.39 -16.00 38.33
CA LEU A 15 -3.97 -17.36 37.99
C LEU A 15 -2.91 -17.85 38.98
N GLY A 16 -3.10 -19.05 39.51
CA GLY A 16 -2.13 -19.72 40.39
C GLY A 16 -0.82 -20.04 39.68
N PRO A 17 0.27 -20.27 40.43
CA PRO A 17 1.61 -20.50 39.87
C PRO A 17 1.68 -21.65 38.87
N GLU A 18 0.97 -22.76 39.14
CA GLU A 18 0.89 -23.91 38.22
C GLU A 18 0.18 -23.56 36.91
N GLN A 19 -0.92 -22.80 36.97
CA GLN A 19 -1.65 -22.36 35.78
C GLN A 19 -0.83 -21.37 34.93
N ARG A 20 0.07 -20.60 35.56
CA ARG A 20 1.01 -19.71 34.85
C ARG A 20 2.10 -20.52 34.15
N LYS A 21 2.62 -21.58 34.79
CA LYS A 21 3.63 -22.47 34.21
C LYS A 21 3.10 -23.19 32.97
N VAL A 22 1.93 -23.83 33.08
CA VAL A 22 1.25 -24.51 31.95
C VAL A 22 0.98 -23.55 30.78
N ARG A 23 0.55 -22.31 31.05
CA ARG A 23 0.36 -21.30 30.00
C ARG A 23 1.67 -20.82 29.36
N LYS A 24 2.75 -20.76 30.13
CA LYS A 24 4.08 -20.39 29.62
C LYS A 24 4.61 -21.48 28.70
N GLU A 25 4.50 -22.74 29.11
CA GLU A 25 4.89 -23.91 28.31
C GLU A 25 4.05 -23.99 27.02
N ALA A 26 2.72 -23.84 27.10
CA ALA A 26 1.85 -23.80 25.92
C ALA A 26 2.15 -22.61 24.99
N ARG A 27 2.57 -21.46 25.55
CA ARG A 27 3.01 -20.31 24.75
C ARG A 27 4.35 -20.56 24.07
N GLN A 28 5.28 -21.24 24.75
CA GLN A 28 6.56 -21.63 24.19
C GLN A 28 6.36 -22.65 23.06
N ASP A 29 5.59 -23.71 23.27
CA ASP A 29 5.26 -24.69 22.23
C ASP A 29 4.58 -24.03 21.01
N LYS A 30 3.63 -23.11 21.26
CA LYS A 30 3.02 -22.33 20.17
C LYS A 30 4.04 -21.47 19.44
N GLN A 31 4.96 -20.82 20.16
CA GLN A 31 5.99 -19.98 19.55
C GLN A 31 6.97 -20.83 18.73
N GLU A 32 7.41 -21.97 19.24
CA GLU A 32 8.30 -22.91 18.55
C GLU A 32 7.66 -23.43 17.25
N ARG A 33 6.36 -23.73 17.27
CA ARG A 33 5.61 -24.11 16.06
C ARG A 33 5.52 -22.99 15.04
N ILE A 34 5.34 -21.74 15.50
CA ILE A 34 5.33 -20.57 14.63
C ILE A 34 6.71 -20.38 14.01
N ASP A 35 7.77 -20.43 14.82
CA ASP A 35 9.15 -20.24 14.37
C ASP A 35 9.55 -21.33 13.36
N ALA A 36 9.17 -22.59 13.61
CA ALA A 36 9.37 -23.69 12.68
C ALA A 36 8.63 -23.47 11.35
N ALA A 37 7.38 -23.00 11.39
CA ALA A 37 6.59 -22.71 10.20
C ALA A 37 7.19 -21.55 9.38
N VAL A 38 7.64 -20.49 10.04
CA VAL A 38 8.29 -19.34 9.40
C VAL A 38 9.63 -19.75 8.78
N ASN A 39 10.44 -20.52 9.49
CA ASN A 39 11.71 -21.03 8.97
C ASN A 39 11.52 -21.92 7.75
N LYS A 40 10.51 -22.80 7.78
CA LYS A 40 10.15 -23.63 6.62
C LYS A 40 9.70 -22.79 5.44
N TRP A 41 8.81 -21.82 5.65
CA TRP A 41 8.38 -20.92 4.60
C TRP A 41 9.57 -20.14 4.00
N PHE A 42 10.49 -19.68 4.84
CA PHE A 42 11.69 -18.98 4.39
C PHE A 42 12.57 -19.89 3.53
N SER A 43 12.85 -21.12 3.97
CA SER A 43 13.65 -22.08 3.20
C SER A 43 13.00 -22.43 1.86
N ASP A 44 11.68 -22.64 1.86
CA ASP A 44 10.92 -22.98 0.65
C ASP A 44 10.96 -21.82 -0.37
N THR A 45 10.88 -20.58 0.13
CA THR A 45 10.94 -19.36 -0.70
C THR A 45 12.33 -19.16 -1.30
N MET A 46 13.40 -19.40 -0.51
CA MET A 46 14.78 -19.36 -1.02
C MET A 46 15.01 -20.43 -2.10
N ALA A 47 14.52 -21.66 -1.87
CA ALA A 47 14.65 -22.74 -2.84
C ALA A 47 13.89 -22.44 -4.14
N LEU A 48 12.71 -21.83 -4.05
CA LEU A 48 11.94 -21.39 -5.21
C LEU A 48 12.67 -20.28 -5.97
N ALA A 49 13.26 -19.30 -5.28
CA ALA A 49 14.04 -18.24 -5.91
C ALA A 49 15.23 -18.77 -6.70
N GLN A 50 15.90 -19.80 -6.18
CA GLN A 50 17.01 -20.47 -6.86
C GLN A 50 16.52 -21.20 -8.12
N LYS A 51 15.38 -21.89 -8.06
CA LYS A 51 14.79 -22.54 -9.25
C LYS A 51 14.43 -21.54 -10.34
N LEU A 52 13.83 -20.41 -9.97
CA LEU A 52 13.47 -19.35 -10.91
C LEU A 52 14.72 -18.66 -11.50
N ALA A 53 15.77 -18.51 -10.70
CA ALA A 53 17.06 -18.02 -11.18
C ALA A 53 17.64 -18.89 -12.30
N GLU A 54 17.57 -20.21 -12.13
CA GLU A 54 17.99 -21.19 -13.14
C GLU A 54 17.08 -21.20 -14.36
N GLU A 55 15.76 -21.13 -14.18
CA GLU A 55 14.78 -21.15 -15.28
C GLU A 55 14.88 -19.91 -16.19
N PHE A 56 15.12 -18.74 -15.61
CA PHE A 56 15.11 -17.46 -16.33
C PHE A 56 16.51 -16.89 -16.61
N ASP A 57 17.58 -17.61 -16.28
CA ASP A 57 18.98 -17.15 -16.40
C ASP A 57 19.20 -15.79 -15.70
N MET A 58 18.66 -15.66 -14.49
CA MET A 58 18.77 -14.45 -13.67
C MET A 58 19.41 -14.75 -12.33
N LYS A 59 19.84 -13.71 -11.60
CA LYS A 59 20.44 -13.88 -10.28
C LYS A 59 19.34 -14.21 -9.24
N PRO A 60 19.55 -15.18 -8.32
CA PRO A 60 18.59 -15.49 -7.23
C PRO A 60 18.21 -14.27 -6.40
N LYS A 61 19.15 -13.33 -6.23
CA LYS A 61 18.91 -12.03 -5.56
C LYS A 61 17.75 -11.24 -6.17
N TYR A 62 17.56 -11.29 -7.49
CA TYR A 62 16.43 -10.62 -8.14
C TYR A 62 15.08 -11.16 -7.64
N PHE A 63 14.95 -12.48 -7.52
CA PHE A 63 13.73 -13.12 -7.03
C PHE A 63 13.57 -12.99 -5.51
N HIS A 64 14.67 -13.01 -4.73
CA HIS A 64 14.62 -12.64 -3.32
C HIS A 64 14.06 -11.22 -3.15
N ASP A 65 14.61 -10.26 -3.88
CA ASP A 65 14.13 -8.88 -3.82
C ASP A 65 12.65 -8.79 -4.25
N LEU A 66 12.21 -9.58 -5.22
CA LEU A 66 10.80 -9.65 -5.62
C LEU A 66 9.90 -10.19 -4.50
N PHE A 67 10.30 -11.28 -3.83
CA PHE A 67 9.52 -11.93 -2.77
C PHE A 67 9.46 -11.10 -1.49
N PHE A 68 10.56 -10.44 -1.11
CA PHE A 68 10.67 -9.74 0.18
C PHE A 68 10.47 -8.23 0.07
N GLN A 69 10.72 -7.59 -1.08
CA GLN A 69 10.57 -6.14 -1.26
C GLN A 69 9.24 -5.74 -1.93
N GLY A 70 8.41 -6.69 -2.40
CA GLY A 70 7.11 -6.37 -3.00
C GLY A 70 6.22 -5.51 -2.09
N GLY A 71 6.17 -5.81 -0.79
CA GLY A 71 5.47 -4.99 0.21
C GLY A 71 6.25 -3.75 0.64
N ALA A 72 7.58 -3.85 0.76
CA ALA A 72 8.44 -2.73 1.16
C ALA A 72 8.48 -1.61 0.10
N ARG A 73 8.46 -1.93 -1.20
CA ARG A 73 8.36 -0.93 -2.28
C ARG A 73 7.02 -0.20 -2.33
N MET A 74 5.97 -0.79 -1.76
CA MET A 74 4.65 -0.15 -1.64
C MET A 74 4.56 0.82 -0.45
N VAL A 75 5.41 0.66 0.57
CA VAL A 75 5.37 1.46 1.81
C VAL A 75 6.56 2.43 1.89
N ILE A 76 7.73 2.01 1.41
CA ILE A 76 8.96 2.80 1.41
C ILE A 76 9.03 3.54 0.08
N HIS A 77 8.47 4.75 0.06
CA HIS A 77 8.93 5.75 -0.89
C HIS A 77 10.43 5.96 -0.67
N GLN A 78 11.25 5.77 -1.72
CA GLN A 78 12.66 6.18 -1.67
C GLN A 78 12.70 7.67 -1.31
N SER A 79 13.08 7.96 -0.07
CA SER A 79 13.10 9.29 0.53
C SER A 79 14.36 10.07 0.13
N THR A 80 15.43 9.37 -0.24
CA THR A 80 16.70 9.97 -0.65
C THR A 80 16.86 9.87 -2.16
N VAL A 81 16.96 11.02 -2.80
CA VAL A 81 17.18 11.14 -4.24
C VAL A 81 18.68 11.22 -4.47
N ASN A 82 19.20 10.35 -5.33
CA ASN A 82 20.59 10.43 -5.76
C ASN A 82 20.76 11.69 -6.65
N PRO A 83 21.72 12.60 -6.37
CA PRO A 83 21.98 13.79 -7.19
C PRO A 83 22.17 13.49 -8.67
N TYR A 84 22.81 12.35 -8.99
CA TYR A 84 23.01 11.92 -10.38
C TYR A 84 21.70 11.57 -11.09
N ASN A 85 20.75 10.98 -10.37
CA ASN A 85 19.44 10.67 -10.94
C ASN A 85 18.58 11.92 -11.10
N ALA A 86 18.71 12.87 -10.17
CA ALA A 86 18.09 14.18 -10.32
C ALA A 86 18.64 14.91 -11.56
N PHE A 87 19.96 14.89 -11.77
CA PHE A 87 20.63 15.53 -12.90
C PHE A 87 20.17 14.95 -14.24
N LYS A 88 20.17 13.61 -14.38
CA LYS A 88 19.64 12.94 -15.59
C LYS A 88 18.17 13.28 -15.85
N SER A 89 17.37 13.45 -14.80
CA SER A 89 15.96 13.79 -14.95
C SER A 89 15.76 15.20 -15.50
N GLU A 90 16.59 16.16 -15.10
CA GLU A 90 16.59 17.53 -15.61
C GLU A 90 17.07 17.57 -17.07
N LYS A 91 18.19 16.89 -17.39
CA LYS A 91 18.68 16.75 -18.77
C LYS A 91 17.69 16.04 -19.69
N ALA A 92 17.00 15.01 -19.21
CA ALA A 92 15.95 14.37 -19.97
C ALA A 92 14.76 15.31 -20.26
N ALA A 93 14.45 16.24 -19.35
CA ALA A 93 13.41 17.23 -19.56
C ALA A 93 13.85 18.28 -20.59
N GLU A 94 15.07 18.81 -20.46
CA GLU A 94 15.68 19.74 -21.42
C GLU A 94 15.71 19.15 -22.84
N CYS A 95 16.14 17.89 -22.99
CA CYS A 95 16.16 17.23 -24.29
C CYS A 95 14.75 17.12 -24.89
N ARG A 96 13.73 16.80 -24.07
CA ARG A 96 12.33 16.70 -24.54
C ARG A 96 11.75 18.04 -24.97
N GLU A 97 12.06 19.12 -24.25
CA GLU A 97 11.65 20.48 -24.63
C GLU A 97 12.27 20.89 -25.97
N ASN A 98 13.50 20.43 -26.22
CA ASN A 98 14.20 20.62 -27.50
C ASN A 98 13.76 19.63 -28.60
N GLY A 99 12.77 18.76 -28.34
CA GLY A 99 12.25 17.78 -29.30
C GLY A 99 13.07 16.50 -29.43
N GLU A 100 14.10 16.30 -28.61
CA GLU A 100 14.97 15.12 -28.60
C GLU A 100 14.61 14.18 -27.44
N ALA A 101 14.02 13.02 -27.75
CA ALA A 101 13.81 11.97 -26.76
C ALA A 101 15.06 11.09 -26.65
N LYS A 102 15.91 11.35 -25.64
CA LYS A 102 17.08 10.52 -25.34
C LYS A 102 16.78 9.49 -24.24
N ASP A 103 17.25 8.27 -24.43
CA ASP A 103 17.18 7.21 -23.41
C ASP A 103 18.25 7.38 -22.33
N ALA A 104 18.03 6.76 -21.16
CA ALA A 104 18.91 6.92 -20.00
C ALA A 104 20.39 6.57 -20.24
N PRO A 105 20.75 5.54 -21.05
CA PRO A 105 22.15 5.28 -21.40
C PRO A 105 22.77 6.39 -22.25
N GLN A 106 21.99 6.95 -23.20
CA GLN A 106 22.47 8.04 -24.07
C GLN A 106 22.71 9.31 -23.27
N LEU A 107 21.81 9.63 -22.33
CA LEU A 107 21.99 10.76 -21.40
C LEU A 107 23.22 10.59 -20.51
N HIS A 108 23.59 9.36 -20.15
CA HIS A 108 24.83 9.12 -19.40
C HIS A 108 26.05 9.43 -20.28
N ILE A 109 26.10 8.89 -21.49
CA ILE A 109 27.24 9.11 -22.41
C ILE A 109 27.43 10.62 -22.66
N ASP A 110 26.36 11.30 -23.03
CA ASP A 110 26.41 12.70 -23.49
C ASP A 110 26.73 13.70 -22.35
N TYR A 111 26.33 13.41 -21.11
CA TYR A 111 26.34 14.40 -20.03
C TYR A 111 27.07 13.94 -18.74
N HIS A 112 27.77 12.79 -18.75
CA HIS A 112 28.50 12.33 -17.56
C HIS A 112 29.66 13.27 -17.16
N GLU A 113 30.38 13.84 -18.13
CA GLU A 113 31.47 14.80 -17.87
C GLU A 113 30.93 16.09 -17.26
N GLU A 114 29.79 16.58 -17.77
CA GLU A 114 29.12 17.76 -17.22
C GLU A 114 28.78 17.56 -15.73
N TYR A 115 28.26 16.39 -15.36
CA TYR A 115 28.02 16.05 -13.96
C TYR A 115 29.31 15.92 -13.12
N ALA A 116 30.39 15.40 -13.71
CA ALA A 116 31.68 15.27 -13.04
C ALA A 116 32.30 16.63 -12.71
N HIS A 117 32.03 17.65 -13.54
CA HIS A 117 32.50 19.01 -13.35
C HIS A 117 31.62 19.86 -12.41
N MET A 118 30.42 19.41 -12.06
CA MET A 118 29.56 20.12 -11.10
C MET A 118 30.17 20.10 -9.69
N THR A 119 30.06 21.23 -8.99
CA THR A 119 30.45 21.32 -7.58
C THR A 119 29.43 20.58 -6.69
N ASP A 120 29.80 20.34 -5.45
CA ASP A 120 28.92 19.66 -4.50
C ASP A 120 27.72 20.55 -4.13
N GLU A 121 27.90 21.88 -4.09
CA GLU A 121 26.81 22.85 -3.89
C GLU A 121 25.81 22.82 -5.05
N GLU A 122 26.28 22.71 -6.29
CA GLU A 122 25.41 22.63 -7.47
C GLU A 122 24.61 21.32 -7.49
N LYS A 123 25.22 20.22 -7.07
CA LYS A 123 24.54 18.91 -6.94
C LYS A 123 23.46 18.95 -5.86
N ASP A 124 23.71 19.63 -4.74
CA ASP A 124 22.74 19.80 -3.66
C ASP A 124 21.56 20.68 -4.08
N GLU A 125 21.81 21.79 -4.77
CA GLU A 125 20.76 22.63 -5.35
C GLU A 125 19.92 21.84 -6.37
N LEU A 126 20.55 20.99 -7.16
CA LEU A 126 19.87 20.14 -8.12
C LEU A 126 18.91 19.16 -7.43
N VAL A 127 19.34 18.54 -6.32
CA VAL A 127 18.45 17.68 -5.51
C VAL A 127 17.29 18.50 -4.94
N LYS A 128 17.53 19.71 -4.43
CA LYS A 128 16.46 20.58 -3.90
C LYS A 128 15.44 20.93 -4.97
N ARG A 129 15.88 21.38 -6.16
CA ARG A 129 15.00 21.69 -7.29
C ARG A 129 14.21 20.47 -7.72
N TRP A 130 14.85 19.31 -7.80
CA TRP A 130 14.19 18.07 -8.18
C TRP A 130 13.12 17.66 -7.16
N VAL A 131 13.39 17.79 -5.86
CA VAL A 131 12.40 17.51 -4.80
C VAL A 131 11.22 18.49 -4.89
N GLN A 132 11.48 19.78 -5.10
CA GLN A 132 10.42 20.78 -5.31
C GLN A 132 9.57 20.47 -6.54
N ASN A 133 10.21 20.18 -7.69
CA ASN A 133 9.54 19.81 -8.93
C ASN A 133 8.80 18.47 -8.82
N ARG A 134 9.30 17.51 -8.05
CA ARG A 134 8.58 16.27 -7.77
C ARG A 134 7.36 16.52 -6.91
N ASN A 135 7.48 17.33 -5.87
CA ASN A 135 6.36 17.66 -4.99
C ASN A 135 5.26 18.43 -5.76
N SER A 136 5.63 19.33 -6.67
CA SER A 136 4.66 20.01 -7.55
C SER A 136 4.08 19.09 -8.63
N ASN A 137 4.86 18.17 -9.20
CA ASN A 137 4.37 17.19 -10.16
C ASN A 137 3.50 16.09 -9.53
N VAL A 138 3.68 15.76 -8.25
CA VAL A 138 2.76 14.92 -7.48
C VAL A 138 1.38 15.58 -7.40
N VAL A 139 1.32 16.91 -7.38
CA VAL A 139 0.06 17.68 -7.40
C VAL A 139 -0.56 17.76 -8.81
N LEU A 140 0.25 17.71 -9.88
CA LEU A 140 -0.22 17.94 -11.26
C LEU A 140 -0.33 16.69 -12.15
N ARG A 141 0.16 15.52 -11.74
CA ARG A 141 0.08 14.32 -12.59
C ARG A 141 -1.25 13.61 -12.45
N ARG A 142 -2.21 14.01 -13.29
CA ARG A 142 -2.89 13.18 -14.31
C ARG A 142 -4.21 13.85 -14.70
N ASP A 143 -4.17 14.81 -15.61
CA ASP A 143 -5.39 15.53 -16.02
C ASP A 143 -6.34 14.69 -16.87
N THR A 144 -5.84 13.64 -17.53
CA THR A 144 -6.72 12.83 -18.38
C THR A 144 -7.67 11.97 -17.54
N PRO A 145 -8.98 11.95 -17.86
CA PRO A 145 -9.95 11.13 -17.13
C PRO A 145 -9.55 9.65 -17.02
N ARG A 146 -8.94 9.10 -18.08
CA ARG A 146 -8.47 7.71 -18.11
C ARG A 146 -7.38 7.44 -17.09
N ALA A 147 -6.42 8.36 -16.93
CA ALA A 147 -5.36 8.20 -15.95
C ALA A 147 -5.89 8.31 -14.51
N LYS A 148 -6.85 9.22 -14.25
CA LYS A 148 -7.54 9.31 -12.96
C LYS A 148 -8.28 8.02 -12.61
N ILE A 149 -8.99 7.41 -13.57
CA ILE A 149 -9.66 6.11 -13.38
C ILE A 149 -8.65 5.00 -13.08
N GLN A 150 -7.54 4.96 -13.82
CA GLN A 150 -6.49 3.96 -13.62
C GLN A 150 -5.87 4.06 -12.21
N ASP A 151 -5.64 5.27 -11.73
CA ASP A 151 -5.13 5.51 -10.38
C ASP A 151 -6.08 5.04 -9.31
N VAL A 152 -7.35 5.47 -9.39
CA VAL A 152 -8.38 5.04 -8.45
C VAL A 152 -8.49 3.51 -8.43
N SER A 153 -8.46 2.88 -9.60
CA SER A 153 -8.47 1.41 -9.73
C SER A 153 -7.25 0.76 -9.06
N ASN A 154 -6.07 1.36 -9.20
CA ASN A 154 -4.84 0.86 -8.58
C ASN A 154 -4.87 1.01 -7.05
N ILE A 155 -5.35 2.16 -6.55
CA ILE A 155 -5.50 2.43 -5.11
C ILE A 155 -6.49 1.44 -4.49
N ILE A 156 -7.66 1.26 -5.12
CA ILE A 156 -8.67 0.30 -4.66
C ILE A 156 -8.09 -1.11 -4.61
N ARG A 157 -7.33 -1.53 -5.64
CA ARG A 157 -6.65 -2.83 -5.63
C ARG A 157 -5.71 -2.97 -4.43
N ASN A 158 -4.92 -1.95 -4.14
CA ASN A 158 -4.01 -1.96 -2.99
C ASN A 158 -4.76 -2.03 -1.66
N MET A 159 -5.86 -1.27 -1.51
CA MET A 159 -6.72 -1.34 -0.31
C MET A 159 -7.26 -2.76 -0.10
N LYS A 160 -7.72 -3.43 -1.17
CA LYS A 160 -8.17 -4.83 -1.10
C LYS A 160 -7.07 -5.76 -0.59
N VAL A 161 -5.86 -5.64 -1.15
CA VAL A 161 -4.71 -6.48 -0.73
C VAL A 161 -4.40 -6.29 0.76
N LEU A 162 -4.36 -5.04 1.23
CA LEU A 162 -4.07 -4.73 2.64
C LEU A 162 -5.16 -5.29 3.58
N MET A 163 -6.43 -5.11 3.22
CA MET A 163 -7.56 -5.63 3.99
C MET A 163 -7.59 -7.16 4.01
N CYS A 164 -7.34 -7.83 2.88
CA CYS A 164 -7.22 -9.29 2.82
C CYS A 164 -6.03 -9.79 3.65
N GLY A 165 -4.93 -9.04 3.69
CA GLY A 165 -3.78 -9.33 4.55
C GLY A 165 -4.16 -9.30 6.03
N LEU A 166 -4.89 -8.27 6.47
CA LEU A 166 -5.38 -8.17 7.86
C LEU A 166 -6.32 -9.32 8.23
N ALA A 167 -7.24 -9.69 7.33
CA ALA A 167 -8.15 -10.80 7.52
C ALA A 167 -7.37 -12.13 7.67
N THR A 168 -6.42 -12.38 6.78
CA THR A 168 -5.64 -13.63 6.78
C THR A 168 -4.68 -13.72 7.98
N CYS A 169 -3.98 -12.63 8.31
CA CYS A 169 -2.93 -12.66 9.33
C CYS A 169 -3.46 -12.62 10.76
N VAL A 170 -4.51 -11.83 11.02
CA VAL A 170 -4.98 -11.53 12.38
C VAL A 170 -6.47 -11.81 12.57
N GLY A 171 -7.18 -12.25 11.52
CA GLY A 171 -8.62 -12.51 11.59
C GLY A 171 -9.46 -11.23 11.70
N VAL A 172 -8.94 -10.10 11.21
CA VAL A 172 -9.65 -8.82 11.24
C VAL A 172 -10.46 -8.65 9.96
N GLU A 173 -11.78 -8.62 10.08
CA GLU A 173 -12.70 -8.39 8.96
C GLU A 173 -13.14 -6.93 8.88
N GLY A 174 -13.49 -6.50 7.67
CA GLY A 174 -14.05 -5.18 7.44
C GLY A 174 -14.51 -4.98 6.00
N PHE A 175 -15.01 -3.78 5.74
CA PHE A 175 -15.44 -3.38 4.41
C PHE A 175 -15.16 -1.90 4.20
N PHE A 176 -15.15 -1.47 2.95
CA PHE A 176 -15.05 -0.05 2.60
C PHE A 176 -15.95 0.30 1.42
N CYS A 177 -16.31 1.58 1.35
CA CYS A 177 -16.95 2.21 0.20
C CYS A 177 -16.11 3.40 -0.23
N VAL A 178 -15.72 3.44 -1.50
CA VAL A 178 -15.06 4.61 -2.11
C VAL A 178 -16.07 5.27 -3.04
N VAL A 179 -16.33 6.55 -2.80
CA VAL A 179 -17.20 7.39 -3.61
C VAL A 179 -16.43 8.62 -4.08
N ARG A 180 -16.93 9.25 -5.14
CA ARG A 180 -16.47 10.57 -5.54
C ARG A 180 -17.07 11.65 -4.66
N ASN A 181 -16.35 12.77 -4.54
CA ASN A 181 -16.80 13.98 -3.86
C ASN A 181 -17.01 15.17 -4.82
N SER A 182 -16.76 14.99 -6.13
CA SER A 182 -16.97 16.02 -7.15
C SER A 182 -17.84 15.46 -8.27
N ALA A 183 -18.69 16.31 -8.84
CA ALA A 183 -19.52 15.99 -9.99
C ALA A 183 -18.70 15.81 -11.29
N ASP A 184 -17.49 16.36 -11.36
CA ASP A 184 -16.65 16.42 -12.57
C ASP A 184 -15.96 15.09 -12.90
N PHE A 185 -15.83 14.22 -11.91
CA PHE A 185 -15.23 12.90 -12.08
C PHE A 185 -16.33 11.84 -12.06
N HIS A 186 -16.48 11.02 -13.10
CA HIS A 186 -17.54 10.01 -13.14
C HIS A 186 -17.00 8.61 -12.77
N ILE A 187 -17.38 8.14 -11.59
CA ILE A 187 -17.11 6.77 -11.12
C ILE A 187 -18.30 6.31 -10.27
N SER A 188 -18.70 5.05 -10.41
CA SER A 188 -19.71 4.45 -9.54
C SER A 188 -19.11 4.10 -8.16
N PRO A 189 -19.89 4.15 -7.07
CA PRO A 189 -19.46 3.72 -5.74
C PRO A 189 -18.80 2.34 -5.77
N GLN A 190 -17.58 2.25 -5.25
CA GLN A 190 -16.79 1.03 -5.23
C GLN A 190 -16.85 0.39 -3.85
N TRP A 191 -17.43 -0.80 -3.77
CA TRP A 191 -17.56 -1.56 -2.53
C TRP A 191 -16.54 -2.70 -2.49
N PHE A 192 -16.11 -3.00 -1.27
CA PHE A 192 -15.34 -4.20 -0.98
C PHE A 192 -15.63 -4.69 0.43
N PHE A 193 -15.80 -6.00 0.56
CA PHE A 193 -15.94 -6.71 1.83
C PHE A 193 -14.84 -7.77 1.91
N THR A 194 -14.22 -7.94 3.07
CA THR A 194 -13.21 -8.99 3.28
C THR A 194 -13.81 -10.40 3.20
N SER A 195 -15.08 -10.55 3.56
CA SER A 195 -15.83 -11.81 3.52
C SER A 195 -17.24 -11.59 2.97
N ARG A 196 -17.78 -12.63 2.32
CA ARG A 196 -19.13 -12.57 1.73
C ARG A 196 -20.20 -12.64 2.81
N GLU A 197 -19.90 -13.32 3.89
CA GLU A 197 -20.73 -13.46 5.08
C GLU A 197 -20.96 -12.09 5.73
N LEU A 198 -19.92 -11.26 5.80
CA LEU A 198 -20.05 -9.89 6.29
C LEU A 198 -20.98 -9.04 5.40
N GLU A 199 -20.86 -9.16 4.08
CA GLU A 199 -21.76 -8.48 3.15
C GLU A 199 -23.22 -8.92 3.35
N GLN A 200 -23.46 -10.24 3.44
CA GLN A 200 -24.78 -10.82 3.67
C GLN A 200 -25.37 -10.46 5.02
N TYR A 201 -24.53 -10.14 6.00
CA TYR A 201 -24.96 -9.71 7.33
C TYR A 201 -25.42 -8.25 7.38
N MET A 202 -25.00 -7.38 6.44
CA MET A 202 -25.34 -5.95 6.46
C MET A 202 -26.86 -5.64 6.47
N PRO A 203 -27.70 -6.33 5.68
CA PRO A 203 -29.16 -6.20 5.77
C PRO A 203 -29.73 -6.59 7.12
N ILE A 204 -29.12 -7.57 7.80
CA ILE A 204 -29.55 -8.02 9.13
C ILE A 204 -29.16 -6.96 10.18
N ALA A 205 -27.90 -6.50 10.12
CA ALA A 205 -27.33 -5.56 11.09
C ALA A 205 -28.07 -4.21 11.13
N THR A 206 -28.47 -3.71 9.96
CA THR A 206 -29.03 -2.36 9.82
C THR A 206 -30.52 -2.28 10.13
N ARG A 207 -31.20 -3.41 10.38
CA ARG A 207 -32.65 -3.57 10.65
C ARG A 207 -33.59 -3.00 9.57
N LYS A 208 -33.07 -2.23 8.62
CA LYS A 208 -33.73 -1.72 7.41
C LYS A 208 -33.28 -2.56 6.22
N LYS A 209 -33.95 -2.41 5.08
CA LYS A 209 -33.47 -2.97 3.80
C LYS A 209 -32.15 -2.28 3.43
N TRP A 210 -31.02 -2.87 3.82
CA TRP A 210 -29.73 -2.51 3.26
C TRP A 210 -29.68 -3.00 1.81
N VAL A 211 -29.57 -2.06 0.89
CA VAL A 211 -29.28 -2.34 -0.51
C VAL A 211 -27.95 -1.66 -0.81
N THR A 212 -26.88 -2.44 -0.96
CA THR A 212 -25.50 -1.92 -1.08
C THR A 212 -25.37 -0.83 -2.15
N ALA A 213 -26.04 -0.99 -3.29
CA ALA A 213 -26.06 0.00 -4.35
C ALA A 213 -26.73 1.32 -3.93
N GLU A 214 -27.88 1.26 -3.26
CA GLU A 214 -28.59 2.46 -2.78
C GLU A 214 -27.81 3.18 -1.68
N VAL A 215 -27.17 2.43 -0.78
CA VAL A 215 -26.33 2.99 0.26
C VAL A 215 -25.13 3.69 -0.36
N GLY A 216 -24.46 3.06 -1.33
CA GLY A 216 -23.37 3.67 -2.07
C GLY A 216 -23.78 4.99 -2.73
N ALA A 217 -24.93 5.01 -3.41
CA ALA A 217 -25.45 6.22 -4.06
C ALA A 217 -25.78 7.33 -3.05
N LYS A 218 -26.31 7.00 -1.86
CA LYS A 218 -26.59 7.97 -0.79
C LYS A 218 -25.30 8.54 -0.19
N VAL A 219 -24.29 7.69 0.03
CA VAL A 219 -22.97 8.12 0.53
C VAL A 219 -22.27 9.02 -0.48
N GLU A 220 -22.37 8.69 -1.78
CA GLU A 220 -21.87 9.52 -2.86
C GLU A 220 -22.59 10.88 -2.92
N ALA A 221 -23.93 10.88 -2.91
CA ALA A 221 -24.71 12.11 -2.93
C ALA A 221 -24.37 13.02 -1.74
N PHE A 222 -24.16 12.43 -0.56
CA PHE A 222 -23.71 13.13 0.63
C PHE A 222 -22.31 13.76 0.44
N ALA A 223 -21.35 12.98 -0.07
CA ALA A 223 -19.98 13.44 -0.31
C ALA A 223 -19.90 14.54 -1.38
N VAL A 224 -20.72 14.46 -2.43
CA VAL A 224 -20.80 15.47 -3.50
C VAL A 224 -21.49 16.75 -3.02
N ALA A 225 -22.52 16.63 -2.17
CA ALA A 225 -23.22 17.79 -1.62
C ALA A 225 -22.36 18.60 -0.63
N GLY A 226 -21.30 18.00 -0.07
CA GLY A 226 -20.41 18.66 0.88
C GLY A 226 -21.12 19.06 2.19
N CYS A 227 -22.17 18.31 2.57
CA CYS A 227 -22.94 18.61 3.77
C CYS A 227 -22.12 18.39 5.06
N ASP A 228 -22.14 19.34 5.98
CA ASP A 228 -21.75 19.12 7.38
C ASP A 228 -22.93 18.49 8.15
N VAL A 229 -22.67 17.43 8.92
CA VAL A 229 -23.68 16.70 9.72
C VAL A 229 -23.40 16.87 11.19
#